data_AF-A0A366ECW0-F1
#
_entry.id   AF-A0A366ECW0-F1
#
_cell.length_a   1.000
_cell.length_b   1.000
_cell.length_c   1.000
_cell.angle_alpha   90.00
_cell.angle_beta   90.00
_cell.angle_gamma   90.00
#
_symmetry.space_group_name_H-M   'P 1'
#
loop_
_entity.id
_entity.type
_entity.pdbx_description
1 polymer ?
#
loop_
_entity_poly.entity_id
_entity_poly.type
_entity_poly.pdbx_seq_one_letter_code
_entity_poly.pdbx_strand_id
1 'polypeptide(L)'
;MKKYGLLSVLFFLAAFSVYFISMFITGDLFSGKVMIMIVIVLPLIGLILGLKGKGGFKTIGIIGNSFILLISVVVPLVSIFFWNQP
;
A
#
# COMPACT_ATOMS: atom_id res chain seq x y z
N MET A 1 15.80 12.51 -4.67
CA MET A 1 16.33 12.20 -6.03
C MET A 1 15.21 11.69 -6.90
N LYS A 2 15.20 11.95 -8.22
CA LYS A 2 14.11 11.49 -9.12
C LYS A 2 13.91 9.97 -9.07
N LYS A 3 15.01 9.21 -8.97
CA LYS A 3 15.02 7.74 -8.91
C LYS A 3 14.21 7.16 -7.73
N TYR A 4 14.31 7.77 -6.54
CA TYR A 4 13.55 7.31 -5.36
C TYR A 4 12.04 7.55 -5.48
N GLY A 5 11.64 8.66 -6.12
CA GLY A 5 10.24 8.93 -6.42
C GLY A 5 9.67 7.89 -7.38
N LEU A 6 10.41 7.56 -8.44
CA LEU A 6 9.99 6.54 -9.39
C LEU A 6 9.85 5.16 -8.71
N LEU A 7 10.84 4.78 -7.88
CA LEU A 7 10.79 3.50 -7.15
C LEU A 7 9.61 3.44 -6.18
N SER A 8 9.29 4.54 -5.50
CA SER A 8 8.10 4.67 -4.66
C SER A 8 6.80 4.43 -5.42
N VAL A 9 6.69 4.98 -6.63
CA VAL A 9 5.52 4.76 -7.51
C VAL A 9 5.43 3.31 -7.97
N LEU A 10 6.57 2.68 -8.32
CA LEU A 10 6.58 1.26 -8.70
C LEU A 10 6.11 0.36 -7.55
N PHE A 11 6.54 0.66 -6.31
CA PHE A 11 6.09 -0.08 -5.13
C PHE A 11 4.59 0.09 -4.88
N PHE A 12 4.07 1.31 -5.05
CA PHE A 12 2.64 1.57 -5.02
C PHE A 12 1.88 0.75 -6.07
N LEU A 13 2.32 0.76 -7.33
CA LEU A 13 1.64 0.03 -8.41
C LEU A 13 1.64 -1.48 -8.19
N ALA A 14 2.74 -2.04 -7.68
CA ALA A 14 2.83 -3.45 -7.34
C ALA A 14 1.86 -3.81 -6.21
N ALA A 15 1.88 -3.05 -5.12
CA ALA A 15 1.00 -3.27 -3.97
C ALA A 15 -0.48 -3.09 -4.33
N PHE A 16 -0.80 -2.05 -5.12
CA PHE A 16 -2.17 -1.80 -5.61
C PHE A 16 -2.67 -2.94 -6.48
N SER A 17 -1.85 -3.43 -7.42
CA SER A 17 -2.23 -4.54 -8.29
C SER A 17 -2.55 -5.79 -7.48
N VAL A 18 -1.70 -6.14 -6.52
CA VAL A 18 -1.91 -7.32 -5.66
C VAL A 18 -3.15 -7.15 -4.78
N TYR A 19 -3.31 -5.99 -4.13
CA TYR A 19 -4.51 -5.71 -3.33
C TYR A 19 -5.79 -5.79 -4.16
N PHE A 20 -5.81 -5.14 -5.33
CA PHE A 20 -7.00 -5.06 -6.18
C PHE A 20 -7.40 -6.44 -6.71
N ILE A 21 -6.45 -7.19 -7.26
CA ILE A 21 -6.73 -8.52 -7.81
C ILE A 21 -7.18 -9.46 -6.69
N SER A 22 -6.53 -9.42 -5.52
CA SER A 22 -6.93 -10.29 -4.42
C SER A 22 -8.31 -9.96 -3.87
N MET A 23 -8.63 -8.68 -3.70
CA MET A 23 -9.90 -8.28 -3.10
C MET A 23 -11.09 -8.45 -4.04
N PHE A 24 -10.91 -8.22 -5.35
CA PHE A 24 -12.04 -8.10 -6.28
C PHE A 24 -12.14 -9.20 -7.34
N ILE A 25 -11.10 -10.03 -7.51
CA ILE A 25 -11.09 -11.02 -8.61
C ILE A 25 -11.01 -12.45 -8.11
N THR A 26 -9.98 -12.82 -7.34
CA THR A 26 -9.67 -14.24 -7.08
C THR A 26 -9.56 -14.65 -5.61
N GLY A 27 -9.60 -13.70 -4.67
CA GLY A 27 -9.15 -13.94 -3.30
C GLY A 27 -7.62 -13.89 -3.17
N ASP A 28 -7.08 -14.32 -2.04
CA ASP A 28 -5.65 -14.24 -1.73
C ASP A 28 -4.77 -14.84 -2.85
N LEU A 29 -3.94 -14.01 -3.47
CA LEU A 29 -3.02 -14.41 -4.56
C LEU A 29 -1.81 -15.18 -4.02
N PHE A 30 -1.43 -14.89 -2.78
CA PHE A 30 -0.25 -15.43 -2.13
C PHE A 30 -0.59 -15.85 -0.71
N SER A 31 0.31 -16.58 -0.06
CA SER A 31 0.18 -16.88 1.37
C SER A 31 0.04 -15.60 2.20
N GLY A 32 -0.70 -15.66 3.32
CA GLY A 32 -0.97 -14.48 4.15
C GLY A 32 0.28 -13.69 4.57
N LYS A 33 1.41 -14.37 4.85
CA LYS A 33 2.69 -13.70 5.16
C LYS A 33 3.21 -12.85 3.99
N VAL A 34 3.08 -13.37 2.77
CA VAL A 34 3.51 -12.68 1.54
C VAL A 34 2.55 -11.53 1.23
N MET A 35 1.25 -11.73 1.44
CA MET A 35 0.25 -10.65 1.32
C MET A 35 0.58 -9.47 2.24
N ILE A 36 0.90 -9.73 3.51
CA ILE A 36 1.34 -8.70 4.47
C ILE A 36 2.59 -7.97 3.97
N MET A 37 3.59 -8.71 3.46
CA MET A 37 4.80 -8.08 2.93
C MET A 37 4.49 -7.14 1.75
N ILE A 38 3.64 -7.56 0.82
CA ILE A 38 3.37 -6.80 -0.40
C ILE A 38 2.42 -5.62 -0.15
N VAL A 39 1.40 -5.80 0.68
CA VAL A 39 0.30 -4.83 0.84
C VAL A 39 0.53 -3.89 2.02
N ILE A 40 1.45 -4.22 2.94
CA ILE A 40 1.77 -3.38 4.10
C ILE A 40 3.24 -2.96 4.08
N VAL A 41 4.17 -3.92 4.12
CA VAL A 41 5.61 -3.61 4.28
C VAL A 41 6.14 -2.86 3.06
N LEU A 42 5.78 -3.30 1.86
CA LEU A 42 6.25 -2.68 0.62
C LEU A 42 5.74 -1.24 0.47
N PRO A 43 4.45 -0.90 0.73
CA PRO A 43 3.98 0.48 0.80
C PRO A 43 4.66 1.33 1.87
N LEU A 44 4.99 0.78 3.04
CA LEU A 44 5.75 1.50 4.06
C LEU A 44 7.16 1.89 3.54
N ILE A 45 7.85 0.97 2.89
CA ILE A 45 9.13 1.26 2.23
C ILE A 45 8.91 2.28 1.10
N GLY A 46 7.84 2.11 0.32
CA GLY A 46 7.40 3.03 -0.73
C GLY A 46 7.22 4.45 -0.23
N LEU A 47 6.63 4.66 0.96
CA LEU A 47 6.49 5.97 1.59
C LEU A 47 7.85 6.59 1.93
N ILE A 48 8.75 5.82 2.56
CA ILE A 48 10.09 6.29 2.92
C ILE A 48 10.85 6.72 1.66
N LEU A 49 10.74 5.95 0.57
CA LEU A 49 11.33 6.29 -0.72
C LEU A 49 10.67 7.53 -1.34
N GLY A 50 9.36 7.67 -1.23
CA GLY A 50 8.58 8.80 -1.72
C GLY A 50 9.01 10.10 -1.06
N LEU A 51 9.22 10.09 0.26
CA LEU A 51 9.74 11.23 1.03
C LEU A 51 11.13 11.69 0.54
N LYS A 52 11.99 10.73 0.15
CA LYS A 52 13.31 10.98 -0.46
C LYS A 52 13.24 11.37 -1.95
N GLY A 53 12.06 11.30 -2.57
CA GLY A 53 11.78 11.68 -3.95
C GLY A 53 11.78 13.19 -4.18
N LYS A 54 11.62 13.62 -5.44
CA LYS A 54 11.38 15.03 -5.83
C LYS A 54 10.40 15.09 -7.00
N GLY A 55 9.64 16.19 -7.12
CA GLY A 55 8.69 16.43 -8.21
C GLY A 55 7.41 15.57 -8.13
N GLY A 56 6.70 15.43 -9.25
CA GLY A 56 5.40 14.71 -9.30
C GLY A 56 5.47 13.26 -8.81
N PHE A 57 6.56 12.54 -9.09
CA PHE A 57 6.74 11.16 -8.60
C PHE A 57 6.80 11.06 -7.07
N LYS A 58 7.30 12.09 -6.37
CA LYS A 58 7.22 12.14 -4.90
C LYS A 58 5.77 12.19 -4.45
N THR A 59 4.98 13.09 -5.03
CA THR A 59 3.58 13.30 -4.66
C THR A 59 2.75 12.05 -4.94
N ILE A 60 2.86 11.49 -6.14
CA ILE A 60 2.14 10.26 -6.54
C ILE A 60 2.55 9.09 -5.65
N GLY A 61 3.85 8.89 -5.43
CA GLY A 61 4.35 7.82 -4.58
C GLY A 61 3.85 7.92 -3.15
N ILE A 62 3.85 9.12 -2.56
CA ILE A 62 3.33 9.32 -1.19
C ILE A 62 1.84 9.06 -1.13
N ILE A 63 1.04 9.68 -2.01
CA ILE A 63 -0.42 9.54 -2.00
C ILE A 63 -0.82 8.08 -2.23
N GLY A 64 -0.24 7.42 -3.23
CA GLY A 64 -0.57 6.04 -3.58
C GLY A 64 -0.21 5.05 -2.48
N ASN A 65 1.00 5.12 -1.92
CA ASN A 65 1.39 4.21 -0.83
C ASN A 65 0.59 4.47 0.46
N SER A 66 0.29 5.74 0.79
CA SER A 66 -0.60 6.07 1.91
C SER A 66 -2.01 5.52 1.70
N PHE A 67 -2.54 5.62 0.48
CA PHE A 67 -3.87 5.11 0.16
C PHE A 67 -3.95 3.60 0.37
N ILE A 68 -2.95 2.84 -0.10
CA ILE A 68 -2.90 1.39 0.15
C ILE A 68 -2.89 1.08 1.64
N LEU A 69 -2.04 1.74 2.43
CA LEU A 69 -1.98 1.50 3.88
C LEU A 69 -3.28 1.89 4.59
N LEU A 70 -3.95 2.94 4.13
CA LEU A 70 -5.23 3.35 4.68
C LEU A 70 -6.27 2.24 4.49
N ILE A 71 -6.41 1.70 3.29
CA ILE A 71 -7.43 0.67 3.01
C ILE A 71 -7.04 -0.71 3.55
N SER A 72 -5.75 -1.04 3.62
CA SER A 72 -5.29 -2.37 4.02
C SER A 72 -5.02 -2.51 5.53
N VAL A 73 -4.78 -1.41 6.24
CA VAL A 73 -4.45 -1.42 7.67
C VAL A 73 -5.42 -0.57 8.47
N VAL A 74 -5.54 0.71 8.12
CA VAL A 74 -6.31 1.66 8.95
C VAL A 74 -7.80 1.33 8.95
N VAL A 75 -8.39 1.11 7.77
CA VAL A 75 -9.82 0.79 7.67
C VAL A 75 -10.16 -0.50 8.44
N PRO A 76 -9.47 -1.64 8.22
CA PRO A 76 -9.71 -2.86 9.01
C PRO A 76 -9.53 -2.66 10.52
N LEU A 77 -8.46 -1.95 10.94
CA LEU A 77 -8.23 -1.67 12.36
C LEU A 77 -9.37 -0.86 12.98
N VAL A 78 -9.81 0.19 12.30
CA VAL A 78 -10.92 1.03 12.75
C VAL A 78 -12.22 0.20 12.78
N SER A 79 -12.48 -0.61 11.76
CA SER A 79 -13.65 -1.50 11.73
C SER A 79 -13.71 -2.44 12.94
N ILE A 80 -12.57 -2.93 13.44
CA ILE A 80 -12.53 -3.75 14.67
C ILE A 80 -13.06 -2.98 15.89
N PHE A 81 -12.83 -1.67 15.99
CA PHE A 81 -13.28 -0.87 17.14
C PHE A 81 -14.75 -0.47 17.06
N PHE A 82 -15.28 -0.23 15.85
CA PHE A 82 -16.66 0.23 15.66
C PHE A 82 -17.67 -0.88 15.40
N TRP A 83 -17.25 -2.00 14.81
CA TRP A 83 -18.14 -3.08 14.36
C TRP A 83 -18.14 -4.33 15.27
N ASN A 84 -17.41 -4.28 16.39
CA ASN A 84 -17.42 -5.33 17.42
C ASN A 84 -18.42 -5.06 18.56
N GLN A 85 -19.31 -4.08 18.42
CA GLN A 85 -20.41 -3.87 19.36
C GLN A 85 -21.62 -4.71 18.89
N PRO A 86 -22.15 -5.62 19.74
CA PRO A 86 -23.30 -6.46 19.39
C PRO A 86 -24.59 -5.66 19.17
#